data_AF-A0AA38TRM1-F1
#
_entry.id   AF-A0AA38TRM1-F1
#
_cell.length_a   1.000
_cell.length_b   1.000
_cell.length_c   1.000
_cell.angle_alpha   90.00
_cell.angle_beta   90.00
_cell.angle_gamma   90.00
#
_symmetry.space_group_name_H-M   'P 1'
#
loop_
_entity.id
_entity.type
_entity.pdbx_description
1 polymer ?
#
loop_
_entity_poly.entity_id
_entity_poly.type
_entity_poly.pdbx_seq_one_letter_code
_entity_poly.pdbx_strand_id
1 'polypeptide(L)'
;MCDNRFVVFDNKTKDETKKANQVQQLISLVNTVVEKNGGEPYTNEYFTEIKKSTSEQKEQLEEFQVLKQTEGYSEQLMLEMMRVEQLKQIVKMVL
;
A
#
# COMPACT_ATOMS: atom_id res chain seq x y z
N MET A 1 1.90 -32.42 10.32
CA MET A 1 1.93 -33.38 9.19
C MET A 1 1.37 -32.70 7.95
N CYS A 2 1.83 -33.03 6.74
CA CYS A 2 1.35 -32.42 5.50
C CYS A 2 0.14 -33.15 4.86
N ASP A 3 -0.46 -34.12 5.56
CA ASP A 3 -1.66 -34.87 5.14
C ASP A 3 -1.62 -35.41 3.71
N ASN A 4 -0.48 -35.95 3.28
CA ASN A 4 -0.26 -36.46 1.91
C ASN A 4 -0.62 -35.45 0.80
N ARG A 5 -0.59 -34.14 1.08
CA ARG A 5 -0.77 -33.09 0.07
C ARG A 5 0.54 -32.90 -0.69
N PHE A 6 0.70 -33.62 -1.81
CA PHE A 6 1.85 -33.48 -2.70
C PHE A 6 1.40 -33.48 -4.17
N VAL A 7 2.17 -32.79 -5.00
CA VAL A 7 2.00 -32.73 -6.46
C VAL A 7 3.39 -32.65 -7.09
N VAL A 8 3.57 -33.29 -8.25
CA VAL A 8 4.85 -33.33 -8.97
C VAL A 8 4.75 -32.46 -10.23
N PHE A 9 5.75 -31.60 -10.43
CA PHE A 9 5.85 -30.73 -11.58
C PHE A 9 6.96 -31.19 -12.52
N ASP A 10 6.64 -31.28 -13.81
CA ASP A 10 7.61 -31.40 -14.89
C ASP A 10 7.81 -30.02 -15.52
N ASN A 11 8.69 -29.23 -14.91
CA ASN A 11 8.99 -27.87 -15.36
C ASN A 11 9.67 -27.80 -16.74
N LYS A 12 10.05 -28.95 -17.33
CA LYS A 12 10.67 -29.01 -18.66
C LYS A 12 9.67 -29.32 -19.77
N THR A 13 8.43 -29.69 -19.41
CA THR A 13 7.42 -30.05 -20.40
C THR A 13 7.05 -28.85 -21.27
N LYS A 14 6.95 -29.07 -22.59
CA LYS A 14 6.42 -28.09 -23.54
C LYS A 14 4.95 -28.34 -23.87
N ASP A 15 4.37 -29.39 -23.33
CA ASP A 15 2.98 -29.77 -23.52
C ASP A 15 2.09 -28.90 -22.61
N GLU A 16 1.35 -27.98 -23.23
CA GLU A 16 0.45 -27.07 -22.52
C GLU A 16 -0.65 -27.78 -21.74
N THR A 17 -1.11 -28.94 -22.21
CA THR A 17 -2.12 -29.75 -21.50
C THR A 17 -1.52 -30.31 -20.22
N LYS A 18 -0.27 -30.80 -20.26
CA LYS A 18 0.43 -31.28 -19.05
C LYS A 18 0.66 -30.15 -18.05
N LYS A 19 1.06 -28.96 -18.52
CA LYS A 19 1.20 -27.79 -17.64
C LYS A 19 -0.12 -27.42 -16.97
N ALA A 20 -1.21 -27.34 -17.75
CA ALA A 20 -2.54 -27.02 -17.23
C ALA A 20 -2.98 -28.04 -16.17
N ASN A 21 -2.80 -29.33 -16.45
CA ASN A 21 -3.14 -30.40 -15.51
C ASN A 21 -2.33 -30.33 -14.20
N GLN A 22 -1.04 -30.00 -14.26
CA GLN A 22 -0.19 -29.84 -13.07
C GLN A 22 -0.63 -28.66 -12.21
N VAL A 23 -0.92 -27.52 -12.84
CA VAL A 23 -1.44 -26.33 -12.14
C VAL A 23 -2.80 -26.64 -11.51
N GLN A 24 -3.69 -27.35 -12.22
CA GLN A 24 -5.00 -27.72 -11.70
C GLN A 24 -4.89 -28.65 -10.47
N GLN A 25 -3.97 -29.61 -10.47
CA GLN A 25 -3.71 -30.46 -9.30
C GLN A 25 -3.23 -29.64 -8.09
N LEU A 26 -2.31 -28.69 -8.30
CA LEU A 26 -1.85 -27.80 -7.25
C LEU A 26 -3.01 -26.97 -6.67
N ILE A 27 -3.82 -26.35 -7.53
CA ILE A 27 -4.96 -25.52 -7.10
C ILE A 27 -5.97 -26.36 -6.30
N SER A 28 -6.25 -27.59 -6.71
CA SER A 28 -7.13 -28.49 -5.97
C SER A 28 -6.62 -28.76 -4.55
N LEU A 29 -5.31 -29.01 -4.38
CA LEU A 29 -4.70 -29.18 -3.06
C LEU A 29 -4.75 -27.90 -2.22
N VAL A 30 -4.51 -26.73 -2.83
CA VAL A 30 -4.62 -25.44 -2.12
C VAL A 30 -6.05 -25.20 -1.65
N ASN A 31 -7.05 -25.43 -2.49
CA ASN A 31 -8.46 -25.27 -2.12
C ASN A 31 -8.85 -26.18 -0.94
N THR A 32 -8.37 -27.43 -0.93
CA THR A 32 -8.57 -28.33 0.23
C THR A 32 -7.98 -27.75 1.52
N VAL A 33 -6.83 -27.08 1.45
CA VAL A 33 -6.22 -26.42 2.62
C VAL A 33 -7.03 -25.22 3.06
N VAL A 34 -7.48 -24.39 2.11
CA VAL A 34 -8.31 -23.21 2.40
C VAL A 34 -9.61 -23.64 3.09
N GLU A 35 -10.31 -24.64 2.57
CA GLU A 35 -11.53 -25.19 3.17
C GLU A 35 -11.27 -25.74 4.58
N LYS A 36 -10.20 -26.53 4.76
CA LYS A 36 -9.81 -27.06 6.08
C LYS A 36 -9.49 -25.96 7.10
N ASN A 37 -8.95 -24.85 6.64
CA ASN A 37 -8.63 -23.69 7.49
C ASN A 37 -9.82 -22.74 7.70
N GLY A 38 -11.02 -23.09 7.23
CA GLY A 38 -12.19 -22.21 7.35
C GLY A 38 -12.13 -20.96 6.47
N GLY A 39 -11.34 -21.00 5.39
CA GLY A 39 -11.11 -19.86 4.51
C GLY A 39 -9.95 -18.95 4.95
N GLU A 40 -9.43 -19.15 6.16
CA GLU A 40 -8.41 -18.26 6.71
C GLU A 40 -7.00 -18.61 6.20
N PRO A 41 -6.26 -17.61 5.67
CA PRO A 41 -4.86 -17.80 5.33
C PRO A 41 -4.02 -18.00 6.59
N TYR A 42 -2.82 -18.53 6.41
CA TYR A 42 -1.86 -18.62 7.51
C TYR A 42 -1.55 -17.22 8.07
N THR A 43 -1.63 -17.10 9.40
CA THR A 43 -1.36 -15.85 10.13
C THR A 43 -0.66 -16.15 11.45
N ASN A 44 0.07 -15.16 11.97
CA ASN A 44 0.72 -15.19 13.28
C ASN A 44 0.93 -13.74 13.78
N GLU A 45 1.53 -13.60 14.95
CA GLU A 45 1.79 -12.31 15.59
C GLU A 45 2.59 -11.35 14.69
N TYR A 46 3.60 -11.85 13.97
CA TYR A 46 4.41 -11.04 13.05
C TYR A 46 3.60 -10.47 11.89
N PHE A 47 2.67 -11.25 11.30
CA PHE A 47 1.82 -10.71 10.23
C PHE A 47 0.90 -9.59 10.73
N THR A 48 0.39 -9.72 11.96
CA THR A 48 -0.44 -8.69 12.60
C THR A 48 0.38 -7.43 12.87
N GLU A 49 1.58 -7.59 13.42
CA GLU A 49 2.50 -6.47 13.72
C GLU A 49 2.90 -5.73 12.44
N ILE A 50 3.29 -6.45 11.39
CA ILE A 50 3.66 -5.83 10.10
C ILE A 50 2.49 -5.04 9.52
N LYS A 51 1.26 -5.59 9.55
CA LYS A 51 0.07 -4.89 9.06
C LYS A 51 -0.18 -3.61 9.86
N LYS A 52 -0.10 -3.69 11.19
CA LYS A 52 -0.30 -2.54 12.07
C LYS A 52 0.73 -1.45 11.80
N SER A 53 2.03 -1.79 11.83
CA SER A 53 3.12 -0.84 11.57
C SER A 53 3.02 -0.21 10.17
N THR A 54 2.60 -0.99 9.16
CA THR A 54 2.39 -0.46 7.80
C THR A 54 1.25 0.56 7.76
N SER A 55 0.15 0.31 8.48
CA SER A 55 -0.96 1.27 8.55
C SER A 55 -0.55 2.55 9.29
N GLU A 56 0.12 2.43 10.43
CA GLU A 56 0.62 3.59 11.20
C GLU A 56 1.58 4.45 10.36
N GLN A 57 2.48 3.82 9.59
CA GLN A 57 3.38 4.54 8.69
C GLN A 57 2.63 5.28 7.58
N LYS A 58 1.53 4.73 7.06
CA LYS A 58 0.71 5.42 6.06
C LYS A 58 0.01 6.63 6.65
N GLU A 59 -0.59 6.49 7.83
CA GLU A 59 -1.24 7.60 8.53
C GLU A 59 -0.25 8.72 8.83
N GLN A 60 0.94 8.40 9.35
CA GLN A 60 2.00 9.39 9.59
C GLN A 60 2.46 10.09 8.31
N LEU A 61 2.55 9.36 7.20
CA LEU A 61 2.92 9.94 5.91
C LEU A 61 1.84 10.89 5.39
N GLU A 62 0.57 10.53 5.53
CA GLU A 62 -0.56 11.38 5.16
C GLU A 62 -0.59 12.66 6.01
N GLU A 63 -0.45 12.55 7.34
CA GLU A 63 -0.37 13.70 8.25
C GLU A 63 0.79 14.62 7.88
N PHE A 64 1.98 14.07 7.64
CA PHE A 64 3.15 14.84 7.24
C PHE A 64 2.94 15.60 5.93
N GLN A 65 2.24 15.00 4.96
CA GLN A 65 1.91 15.66 3.70
C GLN A 65 0.94 16.83 3.90
N VAL A 66 -0.08 16.67 4.75
CA VAL A 66 -1.04 17.73 5.08
C VAL A 66 -0.34 18.88 5.80
N LEU A 67 0.54 18.59 6.76
CA LEU A 67 1.32 19.61 7.46
C LEU A 67 2.18 20.41 6.48
N LYS A 68 2.94 19.74 5.60
CA LYS A 68 3.75 20.43 4.57
C LYS A 68 2.92 21.31 3.63
N GLN A 69 1.74 20.86 3.23
CA GLN A 69 0.85 21.66 2.38
C GLN A 69 0.34 22.90 3.13
N THR A 70 -0.01 22.74 4.41
CA THR A 70 -0.49 23.84 5.25
C THR A 70 0.60 24.87 5.50
N GLU A 71 1.83 24.43 5.78
CA GLU A 71 3.01 25.30 5.90
C GLU A 71 3.23 26.09 4.60
N GLY A 72 3.26 25.42 3.44
CA GLY A 72 3.41 26.09 2.15
C GLY A 72 2.31 27.10 1.85
N TYR A 73 1.06 26.79 2.19
CA TYR A 73 -0.05 27.74 2.06
C TYR A 73 0.12 28.96 2.98
N SER A 74 0.55 28.74 4.22
CA SER A 74 0.79 29.81 5.20
C SER A 74 1.92 30.76 4.76
N GLU A 75 3.02 30.22 4.23
CA GLU A 75 4.11 31.00 3.67
C GLU A 75 3.65 31.85 2.48
N GLN A 76 2.88 31.26 1.58
CA GLN A 76 2.32 31.97 0.43
C GLN A 76 1.39 33.10 0.86
N LEU A 77 0.52 32.87 1.86
CA LEU A 77 -0.37 33.89 2.39
C LEU A 77 0.41 35.05 3.04
N MET A 78 1.46 34.76 3.80
CA MET A 78 2.34 35.79 4.39
C MET A 78 3.04 36.64 3.33
N LEU A 79 3.54 36.01 2.25
CA LEU A 79 4.15 36.73 1.13
C LEU A 79 3.14 37.65 0.44
N GLU A 80 1.91 37.20 0.25
CA GLU A 80 0.87 38.01 -0.38
C GLU A 80 0.43 39.18 0.51
N MET A 81 0.32 38.97 1.83
CA MET A 81 0.07 40.06 2.78
C MET A 81 1.18 41.12 2.76
N MET A 82 2.45 40.71 2.71
CA MET A 82 3.57 41.65 2.58
C MET A 82 3.52 42.43 1.27
N ARG A 83 3.19 41.79 0.14
CA ARG A 83 3.03 42.48 -1.16
C ARG A 83 1.93 43.52 -1.11
N VAL A 84 0.76 43.17 -0.55
CA VAL A 84 -0.36 44.10 -0.39
C VAL A 84 0.05 45.32 0.45
N GLU A 85 0.79 45.12 1.54
CA GLU A 85 1.22 46.23 2.38
C GLU A 85 2.25 47.12 1.68
N GLN A 86 3.20 46.55 0.95
CA GLN A 86 4.13 47.31 0.12
C GLN A 86 3.40 48.15 -0.94
N LEU A 87 2.40 47.59 -1.61
CA LEU A 87 1.59 48.31 -2.61
C LEU A 87 0.85 49.50 -1.99
N LYS A 88 0.29 49.37 -0.77
CA LYS A 88 -0.34 50.50 -0.07
C LYS A 88 0.64 51.65 0.17
N GLN A 89 1.89 51.35 0.52
CA GLN A 89 2.92 52.39 0.72
C GLN A 89 3.29 53.09 -0.59
N ILE A 90 3.42 52.34 -1.69
CA ILE A 90 3.71 52.91 -3.01
C ILE A 90 2.58 53.85 -3.45
N VAL A 91 1.32 53.44 -3.32
CA VAL A 91 0.17 54.27 -3.71
C VAL A 91 0.10 55.58 -2.92
N LYS A 92 0.43 55.55 -1.62
CA LYS A 92 0.50 56.75 -0.77
C LYS A 92 1.61 57.74 -1.14
N MET A 93 2.65 57.29 -1.84
CA MET A 93 3.74 58.17 -2.29
C MET A 93 3.48 58.80 -3.67
N VAL A 94 2.49 58.30 -4.41
CA VAL A 94 2.16 58.77 -5.76
C VAL A 94 0.95 59.74 -5.76
N LEU A 95 0.18 59.77 -4.67
CA LEU A 95 -0.93 60.71 -4.42
C LEU A 95 -0.50 61.81 -3.45
#